data_AF-A0A943DKX4-F1
#
_entry.id   AF-A0A943DKX4-F1
#
_cell.length_a   1.000
_cell.length_b   1.000
_cell.length_c   1.000
_cell.angle_alpha   90.00
_cell.angle_beta   90.00
_cell.angle_gamma   90.00
#
_symmetry.space_group_name_H-M   'P 1'
#
loop_
_entity.id
_entity.type
_entity.pdbx_description
1 polymer ?
#
loop_
_entity_poly.entity_id
_entity_poly.type
_entity_poly.pdbx_seq_one_letter_code
_entity_poly.pdbx_strand_id
1 'polypeptide(L)'
;MKYITRTVTLDVTSSYKPYIEFYCQVYAGGNFFNINSIYNVELVRKAYGSSISKQFRGDLKVWLRSTQKIEYVINGDFYNNGTTTSSGGIGVNAGINQLVSISFTATSTTSSNHYKYFYEHDYYFA
;
A
#
# COMPACT_ATOMS: atom_id res chain seq x y z
N MET A 1 16.51 -16.32 7.51
CA MET A 1 15.70 -15.12 7.20
C MET A 1 14.29 -15.34 7.67
N LYS A 2 13.62 -14.30 8.17
CA LYS A 2 12.19 -14.33 8.49
C LYS A 2 11.47 -13.27 7.66
N TYR A 3 10.19 -13.50 7.42
CA TYR A 3 9.33 -12.57 6.68
C TYR A 3 8.15 -12.19 7.58
N ILE A 4 7.76 -10.92 7.51
CA ILE A 4 6.62 -10.38 8.24
C ILE A 4 5.78 -9.52 7.30
N THR A 5 4.49 -9.41 7.61
CA THR A 5 3.59 -8.43 6.98
C THR A 5 3.34 -7.30 7.96
N ARG A 6 3.34 -6.08 7.44
CA ARG A 6 2.91 -4.87 8.13
C ARG A 6 1.80 -4.19 7.36
N THR A 7 0.84 -3.66 8.09
CA THR A 7 -0.40 -3.15 7.50
C THR A 7 -0.64 -1.74 8.00
N VAL A 8 -0.97 -0.84 7.08
CA VAL A 8 -1.51 0.49 7.39
C VAL A 8 -2.89 0.62 6.78
N THR A 9 -3.85 1.10 7.56
CA THR A 9 -5.22 1.33 7.12
C THR A 9 -5.32 2.74 6.55
N LEU A 10 -5.99 2.88 5.42
CA LEU A 10 -6.23 4.15 4.73
C LEU A 10 -7.65 4.63 5.03
N ASP A 11 -7.80 5.78 5.66
CA ASP A 11 -9.09 6.33 6.07
C ASP A 11 -9.78 7.12 4.94
N VAL A 12 -10.10 6.42 3.84
CA VAL A 12 -10.74 7.04 2.67
C VAL A 12 -12.10 7.66 3.04
N THR A 13 -12.96 6.90 3.71
CA THR A 13 -14.18 7.40 4.38
C THR A 13 -14.42 6.65 5.69
N SER A 14 -15.41 7.09 6.47
CA SER A 14 -15.82 6.37 7.69
C SER A 14 -16.28 4.94 7.44
N SER A 15 -16.80 4.64 6.24
CA SER A 15 -17.34 3.32 5.86
C SER A 15 -16.47 2.54 4.88
N TYR A 16 -15.40 3.15 4.34
CA TYR A 16 -14.48 2.50 3.42
C TYR A 16 -13.03 2.76 3.84
N LYS A 17 -12.41 1.72 4.37
CA LYS A 17 -11.04 1.72 4.90
C LYS A 17 -10.20 0.61 4.27
N PRO A 18 -9.71 0.79 3.03
CA PRO A 18 -8.74 -0.12 2.43
C PRO A 18 -7.41 -0.04 3.17
N TYR A 19 -6.43 -0.87 2.82
CA TYR A 19 -5.15 -0.90 3.52
C TYR A 19 -3.98 -1.23 2.59
N ILE A 20 -2.79 -0.83 2.99
CA ILE A 20 -1.54 -1.20 2.33
C ILE A 20 -0.88 -2.31 3.14
N GLU A 21 -0.39 -3.34 2.46
CA GLU A 21 0.46 -4.37 3.05
C GLU A 21 1.89 -4.22 2.57
N PHE A 22 2.80 -4.10 3.53
CA PHE A 22 4.25 -4.15 3.32
C PHE A 22 4.74 -5.55 3.69
N TYR A 23 5.26 -6.25 2.69
CA TYR A 23 5.88 -7.55 2.89
C TYR A 23 7.38 -7.34 3.07
N CYS A 24 7.84 -7.64 4.28
CA CYS A 24 9.18 -7.27 4.73
C CYS A 24 10.03 -8.51 4.99
N GLN A 25 11.27 -8.47 4.53
CA GLN A 25 12.31 -9.37 5.00
C GLN A 25 12.95 -8.76 6.25
N VAL A 26 13.08 -9.55 7.31
CA VAL A 26 13.67 -9.10 8.57
C VAL A 26 14.86 -9.94 9.00
N TYR A 27 15.79 -9.28 9.69
CA TYR A 27 16.71 -9.94 10.60
C TYR A 27 16.10 -9.95 12.00
N ALA A 28 16.00 -11.12 12.62
CA ALA A 28 15.43 -11.26 13.96
C ALA A 28 16.45 -11.91 14.89
N GLY A 29 16.66 -11.29 16.05
CA GLY A 29 17.49 -11.81 17.14
C GLY A 29 16.79 -11.57 18.47
N GLY A 30 16.53 -12.64 19.23
CA GLY A 30 15.72 -12.56 20.45
C GLY A 30 14.31 -12.02 20.16
N ASN A 31 13.86 -11.04 20.96
CA ASN A 31 12.54 -10.40 20.84
C ASN A 31 12.49 -9.21 19.87
N PHE A 32 13.60 -8.90 19.19
CA PHE A 32 13.72 -7.73 18.31
C PHE A 32 13.87 -8.17 16.86
N PHE A 33 13.28 -7.40 15.95
CA PHE A 33 13.49 -7.53 14.52
C PHE A 33 13.85 -6.18 13.91
N ASN A 34 14.63 -6.23 12.85
CA ASN A 34 14.95 -5.08 11.99
C ASN A 34 14.51 -5.40 10.58
N ILE A 35 13.77 -4.49 9.95
CA ILE A 35 13.40 -4.58 8.55
C ILE A 35 14.64 -4.34 7.71
N ASN A 36 15.00 -5.35 6.92
CA ASN A 36 16.15 -5.29 6.02
C ASN A 36 15.74 -4.77 4.64
N SER A 37 14.62 -5.27 4.13
CA SER A 37 14.09 -4.85 2.83
C SER A 37 12.58 -5.08 2.74
N ILE A 38 11.96 -4.34 1.83
CA ILE A 38 10.58 -4.54 1.38
C ILE A 38 10.67 -5.36 0.09
N TYR A 39 9.98 -6.51 0.05
CA TYR A 39 10.02 -7.39 -1.12
C TYR A 39 8.72 -7.47 -1.92
N ASN A 40 7.61 -7.05 -1.30
CA ASN A 40 6.34 -6.85 -1.99
C ASN A 40 5.56 -5.72 -1.31
N VAL A 41 4.79 -4.98 -2.08
CA VAL A 41 3.85 -3.96 -1.59
C VAL A 41 2.53 -4.14 -2.30
N GLU A 42 1.44 -4.20 -1.54
CA GLU A 42 0.10 -4.35 -2.09
C GLU A 42 -0.85 -3.29 -1.56
N LEU A 43 -1.65 -2.70 -2.44
CA LEU A 43 -2.85 -1.95 -2.05
C LEU A 43 -4.03 -2.91 -2.03
N VAL A 44 -4.48 -3.28 -0.83
CA VAL A 44 -5.68 -4.09 -0.65
C VAL A 44 -6.90 -3.17 -0.62
N ARG A 45 -7.56 -3.09 -1.78
CA ARG A 45 -8.73 -2.20 -2.01
C ARG A 45 -10.02 -2.67 -1.32
N LYS A 46 -10.00 -3.80 -0.63
CA LYS A 46 -11.13 -4.29 0.16
C LYS A 46 -11.08 -3.62 1.53
N ALA A 47 -12.20 -3.08 1.99
CA ALA A 47 -12.26 -2.51 3.33
C ALA A 47 -12.05 -3.61 4.38
N TYR A 48 -11.25 -3.31 5.40
CA TYR A 48 -10.91 -4.29 6.44
C TYR A 48 -12.17 -4.86 7.11
N GLY A 49 -12.29 -6.20 7.14
CA GLY A 49 -13.46 -6.88 7.71
C GLY A 49 -14.79 -6.71 6.95
N SER A 50 -14.78 -6.16 5.73
CA SER A 50 -16.00 -5.86 4.94
C SER A 50 -15.94 -6.50 3.55
N SER A 51 -17.08 -6.64 2.87
CA SER A 51 -17.15 -7.04 1.45
C SER A 51 -16.97 -5.88 0.47
N ILE A 52 -16.95 -4.63 0.96
CA ILE A 52 -16.85 -3.43 0.13
C ILE A 52 -15.44 -3.36 -0.48
N SER A 53 -15.38 -3.21 -1.80
CA SER A 53 -14.17 -2.87 -2.53
C SER A 53 -14.44 -1.78 -3.56
N LYS A 54 -13.41 -1.02 -3.91
CA LYS A 54 -13.44 0.05 -4.92
C LYS A 54 -12.29 -0.15 -5.90
N GLN A 55 -12.41 0.42 -7.09
CA GLN A 55 -11.29 0.48 -8.05
C GLN A 55 -10.41 1.66 -7.74
N PHE A 56 -9.12 1.58 -8.05
CA PHE A 56 -8.17 2.66 -7.78
C PHE A 56 -7.38 3.01 -9.04
N ARG A 57 -7.25 4.31 -9.32
CA ARG A 57 -6.36 4.85 -10.33
C ARG A 57 -5.45 5.86 -9.65
N GLY A 58 -4.15 5.71 -9.81
CA GLY A 58 -3.17 6.57 -9.16
C GLY A 58 -1.87 5.84 -8.90
N ASP A 59 -1.09 6.34 -7.96
CA ASP A 59 0.22 5.79 -7.63
C ASP A 59 0.34 5.52 -6.13
N LEU A 60 1.09 4.47 -5.79
CA LEU A 60 1.60 4.19 -4.45
C LEU A 60 3.12 4.14 -4.50
N LYS A 61 3.77 4.97 -3.70
CA LYS A 61 5.23 5.03 -3.56
C LYS A 61 5.62 4.71 -2.14
N VAL A 62 6.65 3.90 -1.96
CA VAL A 62 7.09 3.40 -0.66
C VAL A 62 8.61 3.44 -0.56
N TRP A 63 9.12 3.82 0.61
CA TRP A 63 10.54 3.77 0.94
C TRP A 63 10.74 3.16 2.33
N LEU A 64 11.70 2.26 2.45
CA LEU A 64 12.25 1.89 3.76
C LEU A 64 13.21 3.00 4.21
N ARG A 65 12.85 3.82 5.19
CA ARG A 65 13.68 4.96 5.64
C ARG A 65 14.65 4.61 6.75
N SER A 66 14.34 3.59 7.53
CA SER A 66 15.23 2.95 8.49
C SER A 66 14.77 1.52 8.72
N THR A 67 15.48 0.76 9.54
CA THR A 67 15.09 -0.62 9.89
C THR A 67 13.75 -0.74 10.62
N GLN A 68 13.15 0.39 11.03
CA GLN A 68 11.88 0.44 11.76
C GLN A 68 10.91 1.49 11.21
N LYS A 69 11.20 2.10 10.06
CA LYS A 69 10.35 3.17 9.49
C LYS A 69 10.15 2.97 8.00
N ILE A 70 8.89 2.87 7.59
CA ILE A 70 8.47 2.82 6.19
C ILE A 70 7.67 4.08 5.89
N GLU A 71 8.11 4.86 4.91
CA GLU A 71 7.36 6.00 4.38
C GLU A 71 6.51 5.52 3.20
N TYR A 72 5.28 6.01 3.10
CA TYR A 72 4.43 5.78 1.96
C TYR A 72 3.70 7.04 1.51
N VAL A 73 3.45 7.13 0.21
CA VAL A 73 2.64 8.17 -0.41
C VAL A 73 1.67 7.48 -1.37
N ILE A 74 0.38 7.68 -1.16
CA ILE A 74 -0.68 7.27 -2.09
C ILE A 74 -1.39 8.51 -2.61
N ASN A 75 -1.60 8.57 -3.92
CA ASN A 75 -2.30 9.66 -4.56
C ASN A 75 -3.13 9.12 -5.73
N GLY A 76 -4.44 9.32 -5.68
CA GLY A 76 -5.30 8.96 -6.79
C GLY A 76 -6.78 9.03 -6.47
N ASP A 77 -7.57 8.34 -7.29
CA ASP A 77 -9.02 8.31 -7.20
C ASP A 77 -9.53 6.89 -7.01
N PHE A 78 -10.46 6.75 -6.09
CA PHE A 78 -11.30 5.56 -5.97
C PHE A 78 -12.55 5.68 -6.82
N TYR A 79 -12.99 4.56 -7.41
CA TYR A 79 -14.19 4.45 -8.23
C TYR A 79 -15.06 3.29 -7.76
N ASN A 80 -16.38 3.40 -7.92
CA ASN A 80 -17.32 2.38 -7.43
C ASN A 80 -17.24 1.07 -8.21
N ASN A 81 -17.14 1.15 -9.54
CA ASN A 81 -17.21 -0.01 -10.44
C ASN A 81 -16.01 -0.08 -11.38
N GLY A 82 -15.83 -1.25 -12.01
CA GLY A 82 -14.79 -1.52 -13.00
C GLY A 82 -13.76 -2.52 -12.50
N THR A 83 -12.57 -2.46 -13.09
CA THR A 83 -11.41 -3.28 -12.76
C THR A 83 -10.20 -2.39 -12.46
N THR A 84 -9.28 -2.88 -11.63
CA THR A 84 -8.00 -2.24 -11.36
C THR A 84 -6.89 -3.17 -11.81
N THR A 85 -5.92 -2.62 -12.52
CA THR A 85 -4.65 -3.28 -12.85
C THR A 85 -3.53 -2.50 -12.20
N SER A 86 -2.58 -3.21 -11.59
CA SER A 86 -1.37 -2.65 -11.02
C SER A 86 -0.15 -3.03 -11.83
N SER A 87 0.85 -2.13 -11.86
CA SER A 87 2.16 -2.38 -12.42
C SER A 87 3.22 -1.94 -11.40
N GLY A 88 4.10 -2.86 -11.01
CA GLY A 88 5.12 -2.64 -9.96
C GLY A 88 4.75 -3.24 -8.62
N GLY A 89 5.61 -3.05 -7.62
CA GLY A 89 5.40 -3.51 -6.24
C GLY A 89 5.68 -4.99 -5.97
N ILE A 90 5.59 -5.87 -6.98
CA ILE A 90 5.76 -7.32 -6.84
C ILE A 90 7.21 -7.74 -7.09
N GLY A 91 7.73 -8.60 -6.20
CA GLY A 91 9.05 -9.23 -6.38
C GLY A 91 10.20 -8.23 -6.32
N VAL A 92 10.01 -7.12 -5.62
CA VAL A 92 11.06 -6.13 -5.38
C VAL A 92 12.04 -6.64 -4.31
N ASN A 93 13.19 -5.99 -4.16
CA ASN A 93 14.05 -6.18 -2.99
C ASN A 93 14.61 -4.81 -2.61
N ALA A 94 13.72 -3.95 -2.12
CA ALA A 94 14.03 -2.56 -1.84
C ALA A 94 14.61 -2.43 -0.43
N GLY A 95 15.90 -2.12 -0.35
CA GLY A 95 16.60 -1.79 0.88
C GLY A 95 16.33 -0.35 1.33
N ILE A 96 17.13 0.12 2.29
CA ILE A 96 17.01 1.47 2.85
C ILE A 96 17.15 2.53 1.73
N ASN A 97 16.24 3.50 1.73
CA ASN A 97 16.11 4.62 0.80
C ASN A 97 15.84 4.24 -0.67
N GLN A 98 15.57 2.97 -0.97
CA GLN A 98 15.15 2.56 -2.31
C GLN A 98 13.64 2.75 -2.49
N LEU A 99 13.25 3.28 -3.65
CA LEU A 99 11.85 3.49 -4.02
C LEU A 99 11.22 2.18 -4.50
N VAL A 100 10.07 1.83 -3.95
CA VAL A 100 9.09 0.95 -4.57
C VAL A 100 7.95 1.81 -5.11
N SER A 101 7.71 1.75 -6.42
CA SER A 101 6.62 2.48 -7.06
C SER A 101 5.63 1.50 -7.69
N ILE A 102 4.34 1.75 -7.47
CA ILE A 102 3.24 1.01 -8.08
C ILE A 102 2.32 2.01 -8.74
N SER A 103 2.04 1.80 -10.01
CA SER A 103 1.04 2.57 -10.75
C SER A 103 -0.20 1.71 -10.96
N PHE A 104 -1.36 2.31 -10.70
CA PHE A 104 -2.66 1.68 -10.81
C PHE A 104 -3.48 2.35 -11.91
N THR A 105 -4.01 1.53 -12.80
CA THR A 105 -5.01 1.96 -13.79
C THR A 105 -6.35 1.33 -13.44
N ALA A 106 -7.43 2.11 -13.59
CA ALA A 106 -8.78 1.60 -13.46
C ALA A 106 -9.57 1.79 -14.75
N THR A 107 -10.49 0.87 -15.02
CA THR A 107 -11.53 1.05 -16.06
C THR A 107 -12.72 1.85 -15.50
N SER A 108 -13.56 2.37 -16.41
CA SER A 108 -14.77 3.12 -16.04
C SER A 108 -14.51 4.37 -15.17
N THR A 109 -13.48 5.14 -15.51
CA THR A 109 -13.04 6.34 -14.77
C THR A 109 -13.86 7.59 -15.12
N THR A 110 -15.18 7.50 -15.00
CA THR A 110 -16.13 8.60 -15.26
C THR A 110 -16.47 9.37 -13.99
N SER A 111 -16.89 10.63 -14.13
CA SER A 111 -17.34 11.45 -13.00
C SER A 111 -18.53 10.84 -12.24
N SER A 112 -19.44 10.15 -12.92
CA SER A 112 -20.58 9.46 -12.29
C SER A 112 -20.19 8.21 -11.51
N ASN A 113 -19.04 7.60 -11.81
CA ASN A 113 -18.52 6.43 -11.12
C ASN A 113 -17.46 6.78 -10.07
N HIS A 114 -16.97 8.03 -10.07
CA HIS A 114 -16.03 8.54 -9.09
C HIS A 114 -16.59 8.36 -7.68
N TYR A 115 -15.77 7.81 -6.79
CA TYR A 115 -16.13 7.63 -5.40
C TYR A 115 -15.47 8.71 -4.54
N LYS A 116 -14.14 8.83 -4.63
CA LYS A 116 -13.38 9.79 -3.82
C LYS A 116 -11.95 9.95 -4.32
N TYR A 117 -11.46 11.19 -4.38
CA TYR A 117 -10.03 11.48 -4.44
C TYR A 117 -9.38 11.20 -3.07
N PHE A 118 -8.22 10.57 -3.08
CA PHE A 118 -7.49 10.21 -1.88
C PHE A 118 -6.00 10.52 -2.04
N TYR A 119 -5.48 11.30 -1.09
CA TYR A 119 -4.07 11.59 -0.94
C TYR A 119 -3.69 11.38 0.51
N GLU A 120 -2.64 10.59 0.72
CA GLU A 120 -2.06 10.40 2.04
C GLU A 120 -0.55 10.24 1.91
N HIS A 121 0.18 10.92 2.78
CA HIS A 121 1.63 10.81 2.93
C HIS A 121 1.92 10.64 4.42
N ASP A 122 2.35 9.44 4.79
CA ASP A 122 2.55 9.10 6.20
C ASP A 122 3.62 8.00 6.37
N TYR A 123 3.82 7.56 7.61
CA TYR A 123 4.84 6.62 8.02
C TYR A 123 4.25 5.47 8.83
N TYR A 124 4.73 4.26 8.56
CA TYR A 124 4.61 3.12 9.46
C TYR A 124 5.86 3.00 10.32
N PHE A 125 5.67 2.81 11.64
CA PHE A 125 6.73 2.54 12.61
C PHE A 125 6.61 1.10 13.14
N ALA A 126 7.71 0.35 13.07
CA ALA A 126 7.79 -1.09 13.33
C ALA A 126 7.99 -1.47 14.79
#